data_AF-A0A942RAI8-F1
#
_entry.id   AF-A0A942RAI8-F1
#
_cell.length_a   1.000
_cell.length_b   1.000
_cell.length_c   1.000
_cell.angle_alpha   90.00
_cell.angle_beta   90.00
_cell.angle_gamma   90.00
#
_symmetry.space_group_name_H-M   'P 1'
#
loop_
_entity.id
_entity.type
_entity.pdbx_description
1 polymer ?
#
loop_
_entity_poly.entity_id
_entity_poly.type
_entity_poly.pdbx_seq_one_letter_code
_entity_poly.pdbx_strand_id
1 'polypeptide(L)'
;SVIFSVMRFYKLIIPKLSQLRKNADLTQLQVAQRMKLKPKSGQTFIARLENELIKAPRIDTILNYLDAIGVSWITFFTELSNERDKQEHAQIMTKVTLPSGVRIQKKLDRDTRLYEAKIRPPQNFYTKVDMELVKQKITLKVLKYLNTLRVDEKLIPHYLEFAHKVITVDKYAPLIKEYNISGVSKSYLTEIMNIALKIEHTEEKKVQAQKPITRQKVRDMAHKYVQARIKLVPVENAVNRLLVEHNLSQSAYYTGYMNFARECYRVIKKYQGKDDLILKQKLVNLYRVYTEQGLDKEIAEKIKLTVLKLYNVENKN
;
A
#
# COMPACT_ATOMS: atom_id res chain seq x y z
N SER A 1 17.21 -13.28 7.33
CA SER A 1 16.67 -13.35 5.95
C SER A 1 17.44 -14.30 5.02
N VAL A 2 18.62 -14.81 5.39
CA VAL A 2 19.45 -15.72 4.54
C VAL A 2 18.88 -17.15 4.44
N ILE A 3 18.31 -17.70 5.51
CA ILE A 3 17.74 -19.07 5.53
C ILE A 3 16.56 -19.23 4.56
N PHE A 4 15.76 -18.17 4.37
CA PHE A 4 14.64 -18.16 3.41
C PHE A 4 15.11 -18.15 1.94
N SER A 5 16.33 -17.68 1.67
CA SER A 5 16.91 -17.68 0.32
C SER A 5 17.40 -19.08 -0.07
N VAL A 6 18.04 -19.79 0.86
CA VAL A 6 18.61 -21.13 0.65
C VAL A 6 17.52 -22.20 0.46
N MET A 7 16.41 -22.15 1.20
CA MET A 7 15.29 -23.10 0.98
C MET A 7 14.59 -22.92 -0.38
N ARG A 8 14.55 -21.70 -0.94
CA ARG A 8 14.00 -21.47 -2.29
C ARG A 8 14.96 -21.94 -3.38
N PHE A 9 16.26 -21.84 -3.14
CA PHE A 9 17.31 -22.30 -4.04
C PHE A 9 17.23 -23.82 -4.29
N TYR A 10 17.07 -24.63 -3.24
CA TYR A 10 16.97 -26.09 -3.40
C TYR A 10 15.71 -26.55 -4.14
N LYS A 11 14.59 -25.82 -4.01
CA LYS A 11 13.35 -26.11 -4.75
C LYS A 11 13.47 -25.93 -6.27
N LEU A 12 14.43 -25.13 -6.73
CA LEU A 12 14.67 -24.92 -8.17
C LEU A 12 15.67 -25.92 -8.75
N ILE A 13 16.60 -26.40 -7.92
CA ILE A 13 17.72 -27.26 -8.34
C ILE A 13 17.30 -28.72 -8.37
N ILE A 14 16.69 -29.22 -7.29
CA ILE A 14 16.45 -30.66 -7.10
C ILE A 14 15.60 -31.27 -8.23
N PRO A 15 14.50 -30.64 -8.71
CA PRO A 15 13.71 -31.17 -9.82
C PRO A 15 14.51 -31.40 -11.11
N LYS A 16 15.57 -30.61 -11.33
CA LYS A 16 16.39 -30.68 -12.55
C LYS A 16 17.46 -31.77 -12.50
N LEU A 17 17.85 -32.22 -11.31
CA LEU A 17 18.93 -33.20 -11.15
C LEU A 17 18.62 -34.52 -11.86
N SER A 18 17.36 -34.97 -11.81
CA SER A 18 16.93 -36.19 -12.51
C SER A 18 16.96 -36.01 -14.02
N GLN A 19 16.57 -34.84 -14.53
CA GLN A 19 16.62 -34.53 -15.96
C GLN A 19 18.05 -34.45 -16.48
N LEU A 20 18.94 -33.77 -15.76
CA LEU A 20 20.36 -33.67 -16.14
C LEU A 20 21.04 -35.04 -16.16
N ARG A 21 20.77 -35.90 -15.17
CA ARG A 21 21.27 -37.27 -15.17
C ARG A 21 20.76 -38.06 -16.37
N LYS A 22 19.46 -37.95 -16.70
CA LYS A 22 18.88 -38.61 -17.86
C LYS A 22 19.50 -38.11 -19.17
N ASN A 23 19.76 -36.80 -19.29
CA ASN A 23 20.43 -36.23 -20.46
C ASN A 23 21.88 -36.69 -20.61
N ALA A 24 22.52 -37.08 -19.51
CA ALA A 24 23.85 -37.68 -19.50
C ALA A 24 23.83 -39.21 -19.71
N ASP A 25 22.64 -39.81 -19.91
CA ASP A 25 22.42 -41.26 -20.04
C ASP A 25 22.99 -42.09 -18.87
N LEU A 26 22.97 -41.54 -17.66
CA LEU A 26 23.48 -42.21 -16.47
C LEU A 26 22.36 -42.81 -15.63
N THR A 27 22.59 -43.99 -15.07
CA THR A 27 21.74 -44.57 -14.02
C THR A 27 22.08 -43.96 -12.65
N GLN A 28 21.12 -44.01 -11.71
CA GLN A 28 21.35 -43.54 -10.33
C GLN A 28 22.50 -44.29 -9.64
N LEU A 29 22.69 -45.57 -10.00
CA LEU A 29 23.80 -46.39 -9.51
C LEU A 29 25.16 -45.88 -10.04
N GLN A 30 25.25 -45.54 -11.32
CA GLN A 30 26.47 -44.98 -11.92
C GLN A 30 26.83 -43.62 -11.32
N VAL A 31 25.84 -42.76 -11.07
CA VAL A 31 26.07 -41.48 -10.38
C VAL A 31 26.57 -41.71 -8.95
N ALA A 32 25.95 -42.63 -8.21
CA ALA A 32 26.39 -42.97 -6.86
C ALA A 32 27.84 -43.50 -6.83
N GLN A 33 28.23 -44.34 -7.79
CA GLN A 33 29.59 -44.84 -7.92
C GLN A 33 30.60 -43.72 -8.21
N ARG A 34 30.25 -42.79 -9.13
CA ARG A 34 31.09 -41.62 -9.45
C ARG A 34 31.24 -40.66 -8.26
N MET A 35 30.22 -40.55 -7.42
CA MET A 35 30.26 -39.82 -6.15
C MET A 35 30.97 -40.60 -5.01
N LYS A 36 31.57 -41.77 -5.31
CA LYS A 36 32.24 -42.65 -4.33
C LYS A 36 31.33 -43.12 -3.18
N LEU A 37 30.03 -43.24 -3.45
CA LEU A 37 29.05 -43.78 -2.50
C LEU A 37 28.97 -45.31 -2.62
N LYS A 38 28.61 -45.99 -1.53
CA LYS A 38 28.37 -47.45 -1.52
C LYS A 38 27.25 -47.80 -2.52
N PRO A 39 27.32 -48.89 -3.30
CA PRO A 39 26.41 -49.15 -4.42
C PRO A 39 24.91 -49.13 -4.06
N LYS A 40 24.49 -49.98 -3.12
CA LYS A 40 23.07 -50.11 -2.75
C LYS A 40 22.54 -48.88 -2.02
N SER A 41 23.24 -48.41 -0.98
CA SER A 41 22.80 -47.25 -0.19
C SER A 41 22.96 -45.93 -0.95
N GLY A 42 23.95 -45.83 -1.83
CA GLY A 42 24.22 -44.68 -2.69
C GLY A 42 23.14 -44.53 -3.77
N GLN A 43 22.73 -45.62 -4.42
CA GLN A 43 21.61 -45.57 -5.37
C GLN A 43 20.32 -45.07 -4.68
N THR A 44 20.01 -45.59 -3.49
CA THR A 44 18.86 -45.11 -2.69
C THR A 44 19.02 -43.63 -2.31
N PHE A 45 20.22 -43.19 -1.95
CA PHE A 45 20.50 -41.79 -1.64
C PHE A 45 20.25 -40.88 -2.84
N ILE A 46 20.74 -41.24 -4.02
CA ILE A 46 20.49 -40.49 -5.27
C ILE A 46 19.00 -40.44 -5.59
N ALA A 47 18.29 -41.57 -5.49
CA ALA A 47 16.84 -41.61 -5.69
C ALA A 47 16.09 -40.70 -4.71
N ARG A 48 16.51 -40.66 -3.44
CA ARG A 48 15.91 -39.77 -2.43
C ARG A 48 16.25 -38.30 -2.69
N LEU A 49 17.45 -38.01 -3.20
CA LEU A 49 17.85 -36.66 -3.58
C LEU A 49 16.99 -36.16 -4.73
N GLU A 50 16.85 -36.93 -5.82
CA GLU A 50 16.06 -36.55 -7.00
C GLU A 50 14.56 -36.37 -6.70
N ASN A 51 14.02 -37.12 -5.74
CA ASN A 51 12.60 -37.07 -5.36
C ASN A 51 12.29 -36.09 -4.20
N GLU A 52 13.21 -35.16 -3.90
CA GLU A 52 13.05 -34.16 -2.81
C GLU A 52 12.83 -34.75 -1.40
N LEU A 53 13.19 -36.02 -1.18
CA LEU A 53 13.02 -36.70 0.11
C LEU A 53 14.15 -36.38 1.11
N ILE A 54 15.15 -35.61 0.70
CA ILE A 54 16.23 -35.09 1.55
C ILE A 54 15.92 -33.61 1.84
N LYS A 55 15.57 -33.31 3.09
CA LYS A 55 15.31 -31.94 3.53
C LYS A 55 16.64 -31.17 3.59
N ALA A 56 16.80 -30.20 2.70
CA ALA A 56 17.99 -29.31 2.61
C ALA A 56 19.32 -30.09 2.44
N PRO A 57 19.55 -30.72 1.27
CA PRO A 57 20.85 -31.34 0.98
C PRO A 57 21.97 -30.29 1.07
N ARG A 58 23.19 -30.71 1.44
CA ARG A 58 24.34 -29.80 1.48
C ARG A 58 24.69 -29.36 0.06
N ILE A 59 25.15 -28.11 -0.11
CA ILE A 59 25.59 -27.59 -1.41
C ILE A 59 26.65 -28.51 -2.03
N ASP A 60 27.61 -28.98 -1.22
CA ASP A 60 28.66 -29.90 -1.68
C ASP A 60 28.08 -31.19 -2.27
N THR A 61 26.96 -31.68 -1.74
CA THR A 61 26.27 -32.85 -2.29
C THR A 61 25.74 -32.57 -3.70
N ILE A 62 25.20 -31.37 -3.93
CA ILE A 62 24.71 -30.93 -5.23
C ILE A 62 25.88 -30.74 -6.21
N LEU A 63 26.97 -30.11 -5.78
CA LEU A 63 28.16 -29.90 -6.61
C LEU A 63 28.79 -31.22 -7.02
N ASN A 64 28.98 -32.14 -6.07
CA ASN A 64 29.50 -33.47 -6.35
C ASN A 64 28.57 -34.28 -7.27
N TYR A 65 27.27 -34.06 -7.18
CA TYR A 65 26.30 -34.68 -8.08
C TYR A 65 26.46 -34.15 -9.51
N LEU A 66 26.55 -32.83 -9.68
CA LEU A 66 26.75 -32.18 -10.98
C LEU A 66 28.07 -32.60 -11.62
N ASP A 67 29.14 -32.68 -10.82
CA ASP A 67 30.44 -33.17 -11.26
C ASP A 67 30.38 -34.63 -11.71
N ALA A 68 29.69 -35.49 -10.94
CA ALA A 68 29.52 -36.91 -11.27
C ALA A 68 28.76 -37.14 -12.60
N ILE A 69 27.87 -36.22 -12.97
CA ILE A 69 27.15 -36.26 -14.25
C ILE A 69 27.84 -35.46 -15.37
N GLY A 70 29.01 -34.87 -15.11
CA GLY A 70 29.79 -34.12 -16.09
C GLY A 70 29.21 -32.74 -16.44
N VAL A 71 28.38 -32.17 -15.57
CA VAL A 71 27.77 -30.85 -15.78
C VAL A 71 28.59 -29.79 -15.07
N SER A 72 29.09 -28.81 -15.83
CA SER A 72 29.76 -27.64 -15.26
C SER A 72 28.80 -26.87 -14.35
N TRP A 73 29.19 -26.73 -13.08
CA TRP A 73 28.44 -25.96 -12.09
C TRP A 73 28.23 -24.51 -12.54
N ILE A 74 29.22 -23.89 -13.20
CA ILE A 74 29.12 -22.53 -13.74
C ILE A 74 27.97 -22.48 -14.76
N THR A 75 28.00 -23.36 -15.75
CA THR A 75 26.97 -23.42 -16.80
C THR A 75 25.59 -23.68 -16.22
N PHE A 76 25.48 -24.62 -15.28
CA PHE A 76 24.23 -24.95 -14.61
C PHE A 76 23.63 -23.78 -13.83
N PHE A 77 24.46 -23.04 -13.07
CA PHE A 77 23.98 -21.89 -12.31
C PHE A 77 23.68 -20.68 -13.20
N THR A 78 24.41 -20.49 -14.29
CA THR A 78 24.09 -19.48 -15.31
C THR A 78 22.76 -19.78 -16.00
N GLU A 79 22.51 -21.03 -16.38
CA GLU A 79 21.22 -21.47 -16.95
C GLU A 79 20.07 -21.34 -15.95
N LEU A 80 20.29 -21.68 -14.68
CA LEU A 80 19.32 -21.45 -13.61
C LEU A 80 19.01 -19.97 -13.39
N SER A 81 20.02 -19.10 -13.48
CA SER A 81 19.81 -17.65 -13.41
C SER A 81 18.99 -17.17 -14.59
N ASN A 82 19.36 -17.57 -15.81
CA ASN A 82 18.65 -17.22 -17.04
C ASN A 82 17.22 -17.76 -17.07
N GLU A 83 16.98 -18.97 -16.56
CA GLU A 83 15.64 -19.52 -16.42
C GLU A 83 14.84 -18.84 -15.31
N ARG A 84 15.47 -18.44 -14.22
CA ARG A 84 14.82 -17.63 -13.19
C ARG A 84 14.43 -16.27 -13.77
N ASP A 85 15.29 -15.64 -14.55
CA ASP A 85 15.02 -14.39 -15.24
C ASP A 85 13.90 -14.59 -16.27
N LYS A 86 13.89 -15.71 -17.01
CA LYS A 86 12.77 -16.10 -17.90
C LYS A 86 11.48 -16.40 -17.14
N GLN A 87 11.52 -17.03 -15.96
CA GLN A 87 10.34 -17.33 -15.15
C GLN A 87 9.79 -16.07 -14.46
N GLU A 88 10.65 -15.18 -13.97
CA GLU A 88 10.26 -13.86 -13.48
C GLU A 88 9.69 -13.02 -14.63
N HIS A 89 10.31 -13.02 -15.80
CA HIS A 89 9.80 -12.36 -17.00
C HIS A 89 8.49 -13.00 -17.50
N ALA A 90 8.33 -14.33 -17.43
CA ALA A 90 7.10 -15.04 -17.79
C ALA A 90 5.98 -14.83 -16.76
N GLN A 91 6.29 -14.71 -15.47
CA GLN A 91 5.35 -14.31 -14.41
C GLN A 91 4.93 -12.84 -14.54
N ILE A 92 5.84 -11.97 -14.98
CA ILE A 92 5.53 -10.58 -15.34
C ILE A 92 4.65 -10.57 -16.59
N MET A 93 4.93 -11.40 -17.60
CA MET A 93 4.15 -11.48 -18.85
C MET A 93 2.78 -12.13 -18.65
N THR A 94 2.63 -13.21 -17.89
CA THR A 94 1.32 -13.75 -17.45
C THR A 94 0.60 -12.81 -16.47
N LYS A 95 1.33 -11.87 -15.83
CA LYS A 95 0.72 -10.72 -15.17
C LYS A 95 0.27 -9.61 -16.13
N VAL A 96 0.63 -9.67 -17.40
CA VAL A 96 0.27 -8.71 -18.43
C VAL A 96 -0.78 -9.28 -19.41
N THR A 97 -0.87 -10.61 -19.60
CA THR A 97 -1.75 -11.29 -20.58
C THR A 97 -2.99 -12.00 -20.02
N LEU A 98 -3.64 -11.47 -18.99
CA LEU A 98 -5.01 -11.89 -18.64
C LEU A 98 -6.00 -10.81 -19.04
N PRO A 99 -7.16 -11.15 -19.67
CA PRO A 99 -8.15 -10.16 -20.08
C PRO A 99 -8.50 -9.25 -18.91
N SER A 100 -8.34 -7.95 -19.11
CA SER A 100 -8.36 -6.90 -18.08
C SER A 100 -9.57 -7.04 -17.14
N GLY A 101 -10.75 -7.42 -17.64
CA GLY A 101 -11.98 -7.57 -16.84
C GLY A 101 -11.90 -8.57 -15.68
N VAL A 102 -11.42 -9.80 -15.91
CA VAL A 102 -11.48 -10.88 -14.89
C VAL A 102 -10.48 -10.65 -13.77
N ARG A 103 -9.33 -10.04 -14.09
CA ARG A 103 -8.27 -9.77 -13.12
C ARG A 103 -8.56 -8.56 -12.25
N ILE A 104 -9.18 -7.55 -12.83
CA ILE A 104 -9.73 -6.40 -12.12
C ILE A 104 -10.80 -6.88 -11.15
N GLN A 105 -11.72 -7.75 -11.58
CA GLN A 105 -12.78 -8.26 -10.72
C GLN A 105 -12.22 -9.10 -9.55
N LYS A 106 -11.32 -10.06 -9.82
CA LYS A 106 -10.71 -10.87 -8.74
C LYS A 106 -9.87 -10.04 -7.76
N LYS A 107 -9.15 -9.01 -8.26
CA LYS A 107 -8.39 -8.09 -7.41
C LYS A 107 -9.30 -7.16 -6.62
N LEU A 108 -10.38 -6.69 -7.24
CA LEU A 108 -11.43 -5.89 -6.61
C LEU A 108 -12.10 -6.68 -5.49
N ASP A 109 -12.46 -7.94 -5.73
CA ASP A 109 -13.07 -8.81 -4.71
C ASP A 109 -12.11 -9.09 -3.56
N ARG A 110 -10.83 -9.35 -3.86
CA ARG A 110 -9.80 -9.54 -2.84
C ARG A 110 -9.56 -8.27 -2.01
N ASP A 111 -9.39 -7.12 -2.66
CA ASP A 111 -9.13 -5.85 -1.98
C ASP A 111 -10.38 -5.41 -1.20
N THR A 112 -11.59 -5.64 -1.73
CA THR A 112 -12.86 -5.42 -1.01
C THR A 112 -12.93 -6.27 0.25
N ARG A 113 -12.63 -7.58 0.17
CA ARG A 113 -12.58 -8.47 1.35
C ARG A 113 -11.52 -8.02 2.37
N LEU A 114 -10.38 -7.51 1.92
CA LEU A 114 -9.33 -6.99 2.80
C LEU A 114 -9.75 -5.67 3.47
N TYR A 115 -10.45 -4.79 2.75
CA TYR A 115 -11.04 -3.58 3.34
C TYR A 115 -12.13 -3.95 4.34
N GLU A 116 -13.06 -4.85 4.00
CA GLU A 116 -14.09 -5.36 4.90
C GLU A 116 -13.48 -6.01 6.16
N ALA A 117 -12.39 -6.77 6.03
CA ALA A 117 -11.70 -7.40 7.16
C ALA A 117 -10.96 -6.41 8.07
N LYS A 118 -10.48 -5.28 7.54
CA LYS A 118 -9.83 -4.21 8.31
C LYS A 118 -10.83 -3.24 8.95
N ILE A 119 -12.02 -3.13 8.38
CA ILE A 119 -13.17 -2.44 8.97
C ILE A 119 -13.94 -3.47 9.82
N ARG A 120 -13.26 -4.18 10.73
CA ARG A 120 -13.99 -4.81 11.84
C ARG A 120 -14.43 -3.66 12.74
N PRO A 121 -15.74 -3.42 12.89
CA PRO A 121 -16.19 -2.34 13.75
C PRO A 121 -15.75 -2.63 15.18
N PRO A 122 -15.33 -1.62 15.96
CA PRO A 122 -15.20 -1.77 17.40
C PRO A 122 -16.53 -2.28 17.96
N GLN A 123 -16.48 -3.27 18.87
CA GLN A 123 -17.68 -3.94 19.43
C GLN A 123 -18.65 -2.97 20.12
N ASN A 124 -18.21 -1.77 20.47
CA ASN A 124 -19.02 -0.75 21.12
C ASN A 124 -19.46 0.30 20.10
N PHE A 125 -20.56 0.03 19.40
CA PHE A 125 -21.26 1.06 18.65
C PHE A 125 -21.92 2.02 19.63
N TYR A 126 -21.48 3.28 19.67
CA TYR A 126 -22.32 4.35 20.20
C TYR A 126 -23.46 4.56 19.19
N THR A 127 -24.60 3.91 19.43
CA THR A 127 -25.78 4.01 18.56
C THR A 127 -26.53 5.33 18.73
N LYS A 128 -26.21 6.10 19.77
CA LYS A 128 -26.81 7.40 20.10
C LYS A 128 -25.74 8.38 20.57
N VAL A 129 -25.96 9.67 20.30
CA VAL A 129 -25.16 10.75 20.88
C VAL A 129 -25.42 10.78 22.38
N ASP A 130 -24.36 10.73 23.18
CA ASP A 130 -24.44 10.91 24.62
C ASP A 130 -24.65 12.39 24.94
N MET A 131 -25.91 12.77 25.16
CA MET A 131 -26.29 14.16 25.41
C MET A 131 -25.77 14.69 26.74
N GLU A 132 -25.48 13.85 27.73
CA GLU A 132 -24.85 14.29 28.96
C GLU A 132 -23.41 14.71 28.71
N LEU A 133 -22.66 13.88 27.97
CA LEU A 133 -21.28 14.20 27.59
C LEU A 133 -21.21 15.47 26.70
N VAL A 134 -22.17 15.65 25.80
CA VAL A 134 -22.29 16.88 24.99
C VAL A 134 -22.51 18.10 25.89
N LYS A 135 -23.46 18.04 26.82
CA LYS A 135 -23.73 19.14 27.77
C LYS A 135 -22.50 19.48 28.61
N GLN A 136 -21.77 18.49 29.12
CA GLN A 136 -20.53 18.71 29.87
C GLN A 136 -19.45 19.41 29.03
N LYS A 137 -19.24 18.99 27.78
CA LYS A 137 -18.28 19.62 26.86
C LYS A 137 -18.66 21.06 26.53
N ILE A 138 -19.95 21.32 26.35
CA ILE A 138 -20.48 22.67 26.13
C ILE A 138 -20.21 23.53 27.36
N THR A 139 -20.55 23.06 28.56
CA THR A 139 -20.31 23.77 29.82
C THR A 139 -18.86 24.19 29.96
N LEU A 140 -17.92 23.25 29.79
CA LEU A 140 -16.49 23.54 29.92
C LEU A 140 -16.01 24.61 28.91
N LYS A 141 -16.48 24.53 27.65
CA LYS A 141 -16.03 25.42 26.59
C LYS A 141 -16.66 26.80 26.68
N VAL A 142 -17.94 26.86 27.08
CA VAL A 142 -18.67 28.10 27.32
C VAL A 142 -18.13 28.81 28.56
N LEU A 143 -17.87 28.09 29.67
CA LEU A 143 -17.22 28.67 30.85
C LEU A 143 -15.85 29.27 30.51
N LYS A 144 -15.02 28.55 29.74
CA LYS A 144 -13.72 29.07 29.30
C LYS A 144 -13.88 30.35 28.48
N TYR A 145 -14.85 30.40 27.58
CA TYR A 145 -15.14 31.58 26.76
C TYR A 145 -15.61 32.77 27.61
N LEU A 146 -16.59 32.55 28.49
CA LEU A 146 -17.13 33.58 29.40
C LEU A 146 -16.07 34.13 30.36
N ASN A 147 -15.21 33.26 30.91
CA ASN A 147 -14.10 33.66 31.79
C ASN A 147 -13.06 34.52 31.05
N THR A 148 -12.81 34.21 29.77
CA THR A 148 -11.92 35.03 28.93
C THR A 148 -12.47 36.44 28.74
N LEU A 149 -13.80 36.57 28.68
CA LEU A 149 -14.51 37.84 28.54
C LEU A 149 -14.81 38.55 29.86
N ARG A 150 -14.44 37.95 31.01
CA ARG A 150 -14.70 38.47 32.37
C ARG A 150 -16.18 38.85 32.58
N VAL A 151 -17.09 37.99 32.12
CA VAL A 151 -18.52 38.17 32.32
C VAL A 151 -18.86 38.06 33.80
N ASP A 152 -19.83 38.86 34.27
CA ASP A 152 -20.34 38.81 35.64
C ASP A 152 -20.77 37.39 36.00
N GLU A 153 -20.27 36.87 37.13
CA GLU A 153 -20.57 35.53 37.64
C GLU A 153 -22.07 35.28 37.80
N LYS A 154 -22.86 36.32 38.08
CA LYS A 154 -24.32 36.23 38.18
C LYS A 154 -25.00 35.91 36.85
N LEU A 155 -24.37 36.25 35.72
CA LEU A 155 -24.92 36.01 34.38
C LEU A 155 -24.46 34.67 33.78
N ILE A 156 -23.39 34.07 34.31
CA ILE A 156 -22.85 32.79 33.83
C ILE A 156 -23.91 31.66 33.80
N PRO A 157 -24.75 31.47 34.83
CA PRO A 157 -25.81 30.44 34.79
C PRO A 157 -26.77 30.62 33.62
N HIS A 158 -27.17 31.86 33.31
CA HIS A 158 -28.08 32.15 32.20
C HIS A 158 -27.48 31.81 30.83
N TYR A 159 -26.19 32.09 30.63
CA TYR A 159 -25.48 31.72 29.41
C TYR A 159 -25.31 30.21 29.25
N LEU A 160 -25.08 29.49 30.35
CA LEU A 160 -24.97 28.03 30.34
C LEU A 160 -26.32 27.35 30.06
N GLU A 161 -27.38 27.83 30.69
CA GLU A 161 -28.73 27.35 30.45
C GLU A 161 -29.13 27.56 28.98
N PHE A 162 -28.85 28.76 28.43
CA PHE A 162 -29.03 29.04 27.02
C PHE A 162 -28.26 28.04 26.13
N ALA A 163 -26.97 27.81 26.41
CA ALA A 163 -26.14 26.88 25.65
C ALA A 163 -26.68 25.44 25.64
N HIS A 164 -27.25 24.98 26.75
CA HIS A 164 -27.89 23.66 26.85
C HIS A 164 -29.24 23.61 26.15
N LYS A 165 -30.03 24.69 26.20
CA LYS A 165 -31.31 24.77 25.48
C LYS A 165 -31.09 24.76 23.96
N VAL A 166 -30.03 25.39 23.46
CA VAL A 166 -29.68 25.41 22.03
C VAL A 166 -29.67 24.00 21.43
N ILE A 167 -29.02 23.03 22.07
CA ILE A 167 -28.91 21.64 21.55
C ILE A 167 -30.16 20.78 21.77
N THR A 168 -31.27 21.37 22.22
CA THR A 168 -32.54 20.67 22.48
C THR A 168 -33.72 21.23 21.70
N VAL A 169 -33.51 22.32 20.93
CA VAL A 169 -34.57 23.01 20.19
C VAL A 169 -34.27 23.08 18.70
N ASP A 170 -35.30 22.93 17.87
CA ASP A 170 -35.15 22.99 16.41
C ASP A 170 -35.05 24.43 15.86
N LYS A 171 -35.48 25.43 16.64
CA LYS A 171 -35.50 26.84 16.23
C LYS A 171 -34.83 27.72 17.28
N TYR A 172 -33.71 28.35 16.90
CA TYR A 172 -32.89 29.16 17.82
C TYR A 172 -33.31 30.63 17.92
N ALA A 173 -33.95 31.18 16.88
CA ALA A 173 -34.33 32.59 16.83
C ALA A 173 -35.30 33.02 17.96
N PRO A 174 -36.30 32.21 18.38
CA PRO A 174 -37.12 32.50 19.55
C PRO A 174 -36.31 32.49 20.85
N LEU A 175 -35.39 31.54 21.01
CA LEU A 175 -34.57 31.37 22.21
C LEU A 175 -33.60 32.55 22.42
N ILE A 176 -33.01 33.08 21.33
CA ILE A 176 -32.17 34.29 21.41
C ILE A 176 -32.98 35.49 21.87
N LYS A 177 -34.24 35.63 21.43
CA LYS A 177 -35.10 36.76 21.84
C LYS A 177 -35.47 36.68 23.32
N GLU A 178 -35.78 35.49 23.83
CA GLU A 178 -36.09 35.24 25.24
C GLU A 178 -34.92 35.66 26.15
N TYR A 179 -33.69 35.22 25.83
CA TYR A 179 -32.53 35.48 26.67
C TYR A 179 -31.97 36.91 26.50
N ASN A 180 -32.14 37.53 25.34
CA ASN A 180 -31.72 38.93 25.12
C ASN A 180 -32.51 39.94 25.98
N ILE A 181 -33.71 39.59 26.44
CA ILE A 181 -34.52 40.43 27.34
C ILE A 181 -33.98 40.38 28.78
N SER A 182 -33.20 39.34 29.15
CA SER A 182 -32.70 39.12 30.51
C SER A 182 -31.38 39.84 30.83
N GLY A 183 -31.05 40.90 30.07
CA GLY A 183 -29.78 41.65 30.24
C GLY A 183 -28.53 40.93 29.71
N VAL A 184 -28.73 39.84 28.97
CA VAL A 184 -27.68 38.99 28.42
C VAL A 184 -27.26 39.51 27.04
N SER A 185 -25.96 39.68 26.80
CA SER A 185 -25.46 40.26 25.55
C SER A 185 -25.75 39.36 24.34
N LYS A 186 -26.44 39.93 23.34
CA LYS A 186 -26.76 39.25 22.07
C LYS A 186 -25.51 38.72 21.34
N SER A 187 -24.39 39.45 21.40
CA SER A 187 -23.16 39.01 20.75
C SER A 187 -22.61 37.75 21.42
N TYR A 188 -22.70 37.65 22.75
CA TYR A 188 -22.25 36.48 23.50
C TYR A 188 -23.21 35.29 23.30
N LEU A 189 -24.51 35.54 23.23
CA LEU A 189 -25.50 34.50 22.91
C LEU A 189 -25.23 33.85 21.54
N THR A 190 -24.90 34.65 20.54
CA THR A 190 -24.60 34.13 19.19
C THR A 190 -23.36 33.25 19.19
N GLU A 191 -22.33 33.65 19.92
CA GLU A 191 -21.07 32.90 19.97
C GLU A 191 -21.13 31.65 20.83
N ILE A 192 -21.91 31.68 21.90
CA ILE A 192 -22.22 30.51 22.71
C ILE A 192 -23.06 29.50 21.92
N MET A 193 -24.03 29.97 21.12
CA MET A 193 -24.79 29.12 20.20
C MET A 193 -23.85 28.44 19.19
N ASN A 194 -22.92 29.20 18.58
CA ASN A 194 -21.93 28.65 17.65
C ASN A 194 -21.03 27.60 18.31
N ILE A 195 -20.62 27.82 19.56
CA ILE A 195 -19.85 26.84 20.36
C ILE A 195 -20.67 25.56 20.58
N ALA A 196 -21.93 25.70 21.00
CA ALA A 196 -22.81 24.58 21.31
C ALA A 196 -23.09 23.70 20.09
N LEU A 197 -23.54 24.30 18.99
CA LEU A 197 -23.83 23.60 17.73
C LEU A 197 -22.59 22.93 17.14
N LYS A 198 -21.41 23.57 17.25
CA LYS A 198 -20.15 22.96 16.77
C LYS A 198 -19.78 21.70 17.57
N ILE A 199 -20.01 21.68 18.88
CA ILE A 199 -19.75 20.51 19.72
C ILE A 199 -20.73 19.39 19.38
N GLU A 200 -22.03 19.68 19.36
CA GLU A 200 -23.09 18.73 19.00
C GLU A 200 -22.81 18.08 17.64
N HIS A 201 -22.60 18.88 16.60
CA HIS A 201 -22.33 18.39 15.25
C HIS A 201 -21.04 17.56 15.15
N THR A 202 -20.04 17.86 15.99
CA THR A 202 -18.81 17.07 16.04
C THR A 202 -19.05 15.69 16.66
N GLU A 203 -19.85 15.60 17.71
CA GLU A 203 -20.20 14.33 18.35
C GLU A 203 -21.16 13.50 17.46
N GLU A 204 -22.12 14.14 16.78
CA GLU A 204 -22.92 13.50 15.73
C GLU A 204 -22.04 12.92 14.62
N LYS A 205 -21.06 13.69 14.14
CA LYS A 205 -20.09 13.24 13.13
C LYS A 205 -19.26 12.06 13.60
N LYS A 206 -18.89 12.00 14.89
CA LYS A 206 -18.18 10.85 15.46
C LYS A 206 -19.06 9.60 15.47
N VAL A 207 -20.31 9.73 15.88
CA VAL A 207 -21.30 8.62 15.82
C VAL A 207 -21.52 8.17 14.37
N GLN A 208 -21.65 9.11 13.43
CA GLN A 208 -21.79 8.79 12.00
C GLN A 208 -20.53 8.16 11.40
N ALA A 209 -19.33 8.59 11.79
CA ALA A 209 -18.07 8.02 11.34
C ALA A 209 -17.82 6.60 11.89
N GLN A 210 -18.45 6.26 13.01
CA GLN A 210 -18.45 4.91 13.58
C GLN A 210 -19.50 3.99 12.94
N LYS A 211 -20.42 4.51 12.11
CA LYS A 211 -21.32 3.66 11.33
C LYS A 211 -20.49 2.84 10.33
N PRO A 212 -20.74 1.53 10.20
CA PRO A 212 -20.00 0.70 9.28
C PRO A 212 -20.19 1.25 7.86
N ILE A 213 -19.08 1.45 7.14
CA ILE A 213 -19.10 1.85 5.73
C ILE A 213 -19.93 0.80 4.98
N THR A 214 -20.95 1.23 4.23
CA THR A 214 -21.79 0.29 3.48
C THR A 214 -20.95 -0.53 2.51
N ARG A 215 -21.30 -1.81 2.32
CA ARG A 215 -20.60 -2.70 1.37
C ARG A 215 -20.47 -2.06 -0.02
N GLN A 216 -21.49 -1.31 -0.45
CA GLN A 216 -21.47 -0.58 -1.71
C GLN A 216 -20.36 0.48 -1.75
N LYS A 217 -20.24 1.31 -0.71
CA LYS A 217 -19.18 2.32 -0.61
C LYS A 217 -17.79 1.70 -0.52
N VAL A 218 -17.64 0.53 0.13
CA VAL A 218 -16.37 -0.22 0.12
C VAL A 218 -16.03 -0.71 -1.29
N ARG A 219 -16.99 -1.27 -2.03
CA ARG A 219 -16.82 -1.68 -3.43
C ARG A 219 -16.42 -0.50 -4.33
N ASP A 220 -17.08 0.64 -4.20
CA ASP A 220 -16.79 1.83 -5.01
C ASP A 220 -15.37 2.37 -4.74
N MET A 221 -14.94 2.38 -3.47
CA MET A 221 -13.58 2.75 -3.09
C MET A 221 -12.55 1.76 -3.65
N ALA A 222 -12.80 0.46 -3.52
CA ALA A 222 -11.93 -0.57 -4.07
C ALA A 222 -11.86 -0.48 -5.61
N HIS A 223 -12.97 -0.15 -6.28
CA HIS A 223 -13.02 0.01 -7.73
C HIS A 223 -12.18 1.20 -8.19
N LYS A 224 -12.35 2.36 -7.53
CA LYS A 224 -11.50 3.55 -7.77
C LYS A 224 -10.03 3.26 -7.54
N TYR A 225 -9.70 2.53 -6.47
CA TYR A 225 -8.33 2.13 -6.16
C TYR A 225 -7.74 1.20 -7.24
N VAL A 226 -8.49 0.18 -7.68
CA VAL A 226 -8.04 -0.75 -8.72
C VAL A 226 -7.85 -0.01 -10.05
N GLN A 227 -8.80 0.83 -10.47
CA GLN A 227 -8.66 1.64 -11.67
C GLN A 227 -7.43 2.55 -11.64
N ALA A 228 -7.16 3.20 -10.50
CA ALA A 228 -5.95 4.02 -10.33
C ALA A 228 -4.68 3.18 -10.41
N ARG A 229 -4.66 1.96 -9.83
CA ARG A 229 -3.50 1.06 -9.87
C ARG A 229 -3.24 0.51 -11.27
N ILE A 230 -4.27 0.21 -12.07
CA ILE A 230 -4.07 -0.32 -13.44
C ILE A 230 -3.19 0.62 -14.26
N LYS A 231 -3.47 1.93 -14.21
CA LYS A 231 -2.72 2.92 -14.98
C LYS A 231 -1.33 3.24 -14.37
N LEU A 232 -1.18 3.05 -13.06
CA LEU A 232 0.08 3.33 -12.37
C LEU A 232 1.09 2.15 -12.42
N VAL A 233 0.59 0.91 -12.50
CA VAL A 233 1.43 -0.30 -12.50
C VAL A 233 2.43 -0.36 -13.66
N PRO A 234 2.09 0.00 -14.91
CA PRO A 234 3.06 0.06 -16.01
C PRO A 234 4.23 1.00 -15.70
N VAL A 235 3.94 2.16 -15.11
CA VAL A 235 4.95 3.14 -14.71
C VAL A 235 5.85 2.58 -13.61
N GLU A 236 5.26 2.01 -12.55
CA GLU A 236 6.01 1.39 -11.46
C GLU A 236 6.90 0.24 -11.96
N ASN A 237 6.42 -0.58 -12.89
CA ASN A 237 7.18 -1.68 -13.44
C ASN A 237 8.36 -1.21 -14.29
N ALA A 238 8.16 -0.18 -15.13
CA ALA A 238 9.24 0.36 -15.96
C ALA A 238 10.33 1.03 -15.11
N VAL A 239 9.93 1.79 -14.09
CA VAL A 239 10.88 2.39 -13.15
C VAL A 239 11.59 1.33 -12.33
N ASN A 240 10.89 0.28 -11.89
CA ASN A 240 11.53 -0.83 -11.19
C ASN A 240 12.59 -1.53 -12.06
N ARG A 241 12.32 -1.77 -13.35
CA ARG A 241 13.33 -2.32 -14.28
C ARG A 241 14.56 -1.42 -14.35
N LEU A 242 14.34 -0.12 -14.53
CA LEU A 242 15.42 0.87 -14.59
C LEU A 242 16.25 0.89 -13.30
N LEU A 243 15.60 0.80 -12.14
CA LEU A 243 16.29 0.73 -10.85
C LEU A 243 17.06 -0.58 -10.67
N VAL A 244 16.55 -1.70 -11.19
CA VAL A 244 17.27 -2.98 -11.17
C VAL A 244 18.50 -2.94 -12.09
N GLU A 245 18.36 -2.41 -13.30
CA GLU A 245 19.47 -2.22 -14.26
C GLU A 245 20.60 -1.36 -13.67
N HIS A 246 20.24 -0.39 -12.83
CA HIS A 246 21.18 0.47 -12.13
C HIS A 246 21.63 -0.07 -10.75
N ASN A 247 21.29 -1.32 -10.38
CA ASN A 247 21.60 -1.96 -9.09
C ASN A 247 21.07 -1.23 -7.85
N LEU A 248 19.96 -0.49 -7.98
CA LEU A 248 19.33 0.31 -6.92
C LEU A 248 18.13 -0.37 -6.26
N SER A 249 17.81 -1.60 -6.65
CA SER A 249 16.66 -2.35 -6.12
C SER A 249 16.74 -2.65 -4.62
N GLN A 250 17.95 -2.62 -4.04
CA GLN A 250 18.21 -2.79 -2.60
C GLN A 250 18.69 -1.50 -1.92
N SER A 251 18.70 -0.37 -2.65
CA SER A 251 19.13 0.91 -2.10
C SER A 251 18.11 1.46 -1.10
N ALA A 252 18.59 2.14 -0.06
CA ALA A 252 17.76 2.93 0.86
C ALA A 252 16.90 3.98 0.12
N TYR A 253 17.34 4.40 -1.07
CA TYR A 253 16.66 5.40 -1.90
C TYR A 253 15.63 4.80 -2.88
N TYR A 254 15.47 3.47 -2.95
CA TYR A 254 14.50 2.81 -3.83
C TYR A 254 13.08 3.36 -3.67
N THR A 255 12.64 3.55 -2.42
CA THR A 255 11.33 4.12 -2.12
C THR A 255 11.22 5.58 -2.59
N GLY A 256 12.31 6.35 -2.50
CA GLY A 256 12.37 7.72 -2.99
C GLY A 256 12.17 7.81 -4.50
N TYR A 257 12.88 6.97 -5.27
CA TYR A 257 12.72 6.91 -6.73
C TYR A 257 11.31 6.49 -7.17
N MET A 258 10.71 5.52 -6.46
CA MET A 258 9.34 5.08 -6.74
C MET A 258 8.31 6.17 -6.43
N ASN A 259 8.51 6.95 -5.35
CA ASN A 259 7.65 8.07 -5.02
C ASN A 259 7.79 9.21 -6.03
N PHE A 260 9.01 9.53 -6.44
CA PHE A 260 9.26 10.50 -7.49
C PHE A 260 8.54 10.13 -8.80
N ALA A 261 8.63 8.87 -9.24
CA ALA A 261 7.92 8.39 -10.42
C ALA A 261 6.39 8.56 -10.34
N ARG A 262 5.80 8.27 -9.16
CA ARG A 262 4.36 8.43 -8.91
C ARG A 262 3.93 9.88 -8.98
N GLU A 263 4.70 10.80 -8.40
CA GLU A 263 4.40 12.23 -8.44
C GLU A 263 4.53 12.80 -9.86
N CYS A 264 5.57 12.39 -10.60
CA CYS A 264 5.70 12.71 -12.02
C CYS A 264 4.44 12.27 -12.79
N TYR A 265 3.99 11.03 -12.61
CA TYR A 265 2.78 10.52 -13.27
C TYR A 265 1.53 11.32 -12.91
N ARG A 266 1.35 11.70 -11.63
CA ARG A 266 0.20 12.50 -11.19
C ARG A 266 0.19 13.89 -11.81
N VAL A 267 1.35 14.55 -11.86
CA VAL A 267 1.50 15.87 -12.46
C VAL A 267 1.22 15.81 -13.96
N ILE A 268 1.82 14.85 -14.65
CA ILE A 268 1.59 14.60 -16.08
C ILE A 268 0.11 14.38 -16.37
N LYS A 269 -0.52 13.44 -15.65
CA LYS A 269 -1.95 13.14 -15.80
C LYS A 269 -2.86 14.34 -15.59
N LYS A 270 -2.49 15.25 -14.68
CA LYS A 270 -3.33 16.39 -14.31
C LYS A 270 -3.25 17.53 -15.34
N TYR A 271 -2.06 17.78 -15.89
CA TYR A 271 -1.77 19.01 -16.64
C TYR A 271 -1.47 18.78 -18.13
N GLN A 272 -1.06 17.59 -18.54
CA GLN A 272 -0.74 17.34 -19.95
C GLN A 272 -1.95 17.52 -20.87
N GLY A 273 -1.79 18.32 -21.93
CA GLY A 273 -2.85 18.64 -22.89
C GLY A 273 -3.88 19.65 -22.36
N LYS A 274 -3.66 20.20 -21.15
CA LYS A 274 -4.49 21.27 -20.56
C LYS A 274 -3.67 22.53 -20.33
N ASP A 275 -2.52 22.39 -19.68
CA ASP A 275 -1.62 23.50 -19.36
C ASP A 275 -0.16 23.00 -19.32
N ASP A 276 0.48 23.04 -20.50
CA ASP A 276 1.83 22.53 -20.69
C ASP A 276 2.90 23.40 -19.99
N LEU A 277 2.58 24.68 -19.74
CA LEU A 277 3.49 25.61 -19.07
C LEU A 277 3.55 25.30 -17.57
N ILE A 278 2.40 25.08 -16.94
CA ILE A 278 2.32 24.61 -15.55
C ILE A 278 2.92 23.20 -15.42
N LEU A 279 2.67 22.31 -16.39
CA LEU A 279 3.25 20.97 -16.40
C LEU A 279 4.78 21.02 -16.31
N LYS A 280 5.43 21.78 -17.21
CA LYS A 280 6.89 21.93 -17.24
C LYS A 280 7.43 22.48 -15.93
N GLN A 281 6.83 23.54 -15.40
CA GLN A 281 7.23 24.13 -14.11
C GLN A 281 7.12 23.12 -12.96
N LYS A 282 6.01 22.37 -12.88
CA LYS A 282 5.78 21.39 -11.81
C LYS A 282 6.76 20.22 -11.88
N LEU A 283 7.08 19.72 -13.08
CA LEU A 283 8.06 18.65 -13.25
C LEU A 283 9.48 19.08 -12.90
N VAL A 284 9.88 20.31 -13.27
CA VAL A 284 11.19 20.87 -12.89
C VAL A 284 11.28 21.03 -11.37
N ASN A 285 10.24 21.56 -10.74
CA ASN A 285 10.21 21.70 -9.27
C ASN A 285 10.26 20.35 -8.55
N LEU A 286 9.52 19.34 -9.03
CA LEU A 286 9.59 17.99 -8.47
C LEU A 286 10.99 17.39 -8.59
N TYR A 287 11.61 17.51 -9.77
CA TYR A 287 12.96 17.02 -10.00
C TYR A 287 13.97 17.68 -9.05
N ARG A 288 13.89 19.00 -8.87
CA ARG A 288 14.73 19.74 -7.93
C ARG A 288 14.56 19.23 -6.49
N VAL A 289 13.32 19.17 -5.99
CA VAL A 289 13.02 18.75 -4.61
C VAL A 289 13.56 17.36 -4.31
N TYR A 290 13.36 16.40 -5.22
CA TYR A 290 13.78 15.02 -4.97
C TYR A 290 15.30 14.82 -5.14
N THR A 291 15.97 15.60 -5.98
CA THR A 291 17.45 15.58 -6.08
C THR A 291 18.10 16.26 -4.87
N GLU A 292 17.49 17.32 -4.32
CA GLU A 292 17.89 17.91 -3.03
C GLU A 292 17.72 16.94 -1.85
N GLN A 293 16.75 16.03 -1.93
CA GLN A 293 16.54 14.93 -0.96
C GLN A 293 17.53 13.76 -1.13
N GLY A 294 18.51 13.89 -2.03
CA GLY A 294 19.58 12.91 -2.21
C GLY A 294 19.33 11.86 -3.29
N LEU A 295 18.31 12.02 -4.14
CA LEU A 295 18.22 11.18 -5.34
C LEU A 295 19.29 11.58 -6.35
N ASP A 296 19.89 10.58 -6.99
CA ASP A 296 20.83 10.78 -8.08
C ASP A 296 20.14 11.47 -9.26
N LYS A 297 20.78 12.53 -9.75
CA LYS A 297 20.26 13.40 -10.81
C LYS A 297 20.06 12.64 -12.12
N GLU A 298 21.02 11.80 -12.50
CA GLU A 298 20.98 11.07 -13.76
C GLU A 298 19.84 10.04 -13.76
N ILE A 299 19.70 9.30 -12.66
CA ILE A 299 18.63 8.30 -12.51
C ILE A 299 17.26 8.97 -12.40
N ALA A 300 17.14 10.06 -11.66
CA ALA A 300 15.89 10.82 -11.58
C ALA A 300 15.48 11.36 -12.96
N GLU A 301 16.42 11.84 -13.79
CA GLU A 301 16.11 12.31 -15.14
C GLU A 301 15.59 11.17 -16.02
N LYS A 302 16.27 10.02 -15.98
CA LYS A 302 15.84 8.81 -16.71
C LYS A 302 14.44 8.34 -16.29
N ILE A 303 14.12 8.38 -15.00
CA ILE A 303 12.77 8.07 -14.49
C ILE A 303 11.74 9.05 -15.03
N LYS A 304 12.00 10.37 -14.95
CA LYS A 304 11.09 11.41 -15.45
C LYS A 304 10.76 11.20 -16.93
N LEU A 305 11.78 10.94 -17.76
CA LEU A 305 11.61 10.66 -19.19
C LEU A 305 10.83 9.37 -19.44
N THR A 306 11.06 8.33 -18.64
CA THR A 306 10.34 7.04 -18.74
C THR A 306 8.85 7.21 -18.47
N VAL A 307 8.48 7.99 -17.44
CA VAL A 307 7.08 8.28 -17.11
C VAL A 307 6.40 9.05 -18.25
N LEU A 308 7.07 10.07 -18.80
CA LEU A 308 6.55 10.86 -19.94
C LEU A 308 6.30 9.98 -21.18
N LYS A 309 7.24 9.10 -21.53
CA LYS A 309 7.10 8.18 -22.67
C LYS A 309 5.89 7.26 -22.49
N LEU A 310 5.72 6.66 -21.32
CA LEU A 310 4.61 5.73 -21.06
C LEU A 310 3.26 6.42 -21.13
N TYR A 311 3.14 7.64 -20.59
CA TYR A 311 1.89 8.39 -20.65
C TYR A 311 1.53 8.81 -22.09
N ASN A 312 2.51 9.15 -22.92
CA ASN A 312 2.29 9.46 -24.34
C ASN A 312 1.81 8.25 -25.16
N VAL A 313 2.25 7.04 -24.80
CA VAL A 313 1.80 5.80 -25.45
C VAL A 313 0.36 5.45 -25.05
N GLU A 314 -0.03 5.69 -23.78
CA GLU A 314 -1.40 5.45 -23.31
C GLU A 314 -2.46 6.37 -23.93
N ASN A 315 -2.10 7.55 -24.45
CA ASN A 315 -3.05 8.49 -25.07
C ASN A 315 -3.13 8.40 -26.61
N LYS A 316 -2.34 7.53 -27.24
CA LYS A 316 -2.38 7.29 -28.69
C LYS A 316 -3.20 6.06 -29.10
N ASN A 317 -3.61 5.24 -28.12
CA ASN A 317 -4.44 4.04 -28.28
C ASN A 317 -5.83 4.26 -27.68
#